data_AF-A0A834WPE4-F1
#
_entry.id   AF-A0A834WPE4-F1
#
_cell.length_a   1.000
_cell.length_b   1.000
_cell.length_c   1.000
_cell.angle_alpha   90.00
_cell.angle_beta   90.00
_cell.angle_gamma   90.00
#
_symmetry.space_group_name_H-M   'P 1'
#
loop_
_entity.id
_entity.type
_entity.pdbx_description
1 polymer ?
#
loop_
_entity_poly.entity_id
_entity_poly.type
_entity_poly.pdbx_seq_one_letter_code
_entity_poly.pdbx_strand_id
1 'polypeptide(L)' 'MPENLTTYSAWVGGAILAKVVFPQNQHVTKADYDETGPSIVHRKCF' A
#
# COMPACT_ATOMS: atom_id res chain seq x y z
N MET A 1 15.16 -16.95 -17.72
CA MET A 1 13.95 -16.42 -17.03
C MET A 1 12.99 -15.95 -18.10
N PRO A 2 11.68 -16.18 -17.98
CA PRO A 2 10.73 -15.68 -18.98
C PRO A 2 10.83 -14.15 -19.05
N GLU A 3 10.92 -13.59 -20.26
CA GLU A 3 11.16 -12.15 -20.52
C GLU A 3 10.17 -11.22 -19.81
N ASN A 4 8.99 -11.74 -19.48
CA ASN A 4 7.87 -10.96 -18.94
C ASN A 4 7.81 -10.97 -17.41
N LEU A 5 8.67 -11.76 -16.75
CA LEU A 5 8.62 -11.95 -15.30
C LEU A 5 8.88 -10.64 -14.55
N THR A 6 9.82 -9.84 -15.07
CA THR A 6 10.16 -8.51 -14.52
C THR A 6 9.11 -7.45 -14.82
N THR A 7 8.35 -7.59 -15.92
CA THR A 7 7.32 -6.60 -16.30
C THR A 7 6.16 -6.53 -15.31
N TYR A 8 5.79 -7.68 -14.72
CA TYR A 8 4.65 -7.77 -13.78
C TYR A 8 5.05 -7.89 -12.32
N SER A 9 6.35 -8.05 -12.02
CA SER A 9 6.83 -8.30 -10.66
C SER A 9 6.41 -7.21 -9.67
N ALA A 10 6.50 -5.94 -10.08
CA ALA A 10 6.07 -4.81 -9.25
C ALA A 10 4.56 -4.82 -8.97
N TRP A 11 3.74 -5.17 -9.98
CA TRP A 11 2.29 -5.23 -9.84
C TRP A 11 1.85 -6.39 -8.94
N VAL A 12 2.45 -7.57 -9.13
CA VAL A 12 2.22 -8.75 -8.29
C VAL A 12 2.67 -8.48 -6.85
N GLY A 13 3.83 -7.86 -6.66
CA GLY A 13 4.32 -7.44 -5.35
C GLY A 13 3.36 -6.47 -4.66
N GLY A 14 2.83 -5.48 -5.38
CA GLY A 14 1.81 -4.56 -4.88
C GLY A 14 0.51 -5.24 -4.46
N ALA A 15 0.03 -6.22 -5.25
CA ALA A 15 -1.16 -7.00 -4.92
C ALA A 15 -0.97 -7.85 -3.65
N ILE A 16 0.22 -8.43 -3.46
CA ILE A 16 0.58 -9.16 -2.23
C ILE A 16 0.64 -8.19 -1.05
N LEU A 17 1.31 -7.04 -1.20
CA LEU A 17 1.42 -6.04 -0.14
C LEU A 17 0.04 -5.53 0.30
N ALA A 18 -0.86 -5.24 -0.64
CA ALA A 18 -2.21 -4.81 -0.33
C ALA A 18 -2.94 -5.83 0.58
N LYS A 19 -2.83 -7.14 0.28
CA LYS A 19 -3.42 -8.20 1.12
C LYS A 19 -2.86 -8.23 2.55
N VAL A 20 -1.64 -7.76 2.76
CA VAL A 20 -1.00 -7.68 4.08
C VAL A 20 -1.41 -6.39 4.82
N VAL A 21 -1.42 -5.26 4.12
CA VAL A 21 -1.67 -3.92 4.70
C VAL A 21 -3.12 -3.71 5.14
N PHE A 22 -4.09 -4.21 4.37
CA PHE A 22 -5.53 -4.02 4.67
C PHE A 22 -5.96 -4.61 6.02
N PRO A 23 -5.73 -5.90 6.34
CA PRO A 23 -6.14 -6.48 7.61
C PRO A 23 -5.37 -5.92 8.81
N GLN A 24 -4.17 -5.36 8.59
CA GLN A 24 -3.37 -4.71 9.64
C GLN A 24 -3.76 -3.25 9.89
N ASN A 25 -4.78 -2.73 9.19
CA ASN A 25 -5.22 -1.33 9.28
C ASN A 25 -4.09 -0.31 9.02
N GLN A 26 -3.08 -0.68 8.23
CA GLN A 26 -1.97 0.19 7.82
C GLN A 26 -2.26 0.94 6.51
N HIS A 27 -3.52 0.94 6.06
CA HIS A 27 -3.97 1.77 4.95
C HIS A 27 -4.53 3.09 5.47
N VAL A 28 -4.48 4.13 4.64
CA VAL A 28 -5.08 5.43 4.94
C VAL A 28 -6.54 5.41 4.49
N THR A 29 -7.46 5.68 5.40
CA THR A 29 -8.88 5.85 5.10
C THR A 29 -9.19 7.33 4.83
N LYS A 30 -10.37 7.59 4.25
CA LYS A 30 -10.85 8.96 4.05
C LYS A 30 -10.95 9.74 5.36
N ALA A 31 -11.45 9.11 6.42
CA ALA A 31 -11.57 9.74 7.73
C ALA A 31 -10.20 10.16 8.30
N ASP A 32 -9.18 9.28 8.18
CA ASP A 32 -7.84 9.62 8.64
C ASP A 32 -7.26 10.85 7.91
N TYR A 33 -7.53 10.94 6.61
CA TYR A 33 -7.09 12.06 5.78
C TYR A 33 -7.85 13.34 6.09
N ASP A 34 -9.17 13.27 6.28
CA ASP A 34 -10.00 14.43 6.61
C ASP A 34 -9.63 14.99 8.01
N GLU A 35 -9.21 14.15 8.96
CA GLU A 35 -8.82 14.56 10.31
C GLU A 35 -7.37 15.09 10.40
N THR A 36 -6.41 14.38 9.79
CA THR A 36 -4.97 14.65 9.97
C THR A 36 -4.33 15.34 8.75
N GLY A 37 -5.03 15.36 7.62
CA GLY A 37 -4.51 15.85 6.35
C GLY A 37 -3.38 14.99 5.78
N PRO A 38 -2.58 15.53 4.84
CA PRO A 38 -1.50 14.79 4.18
C PRO A 38 -0.45 14.19 5.14
N SER A 39 -0.29 14.77 6.32
CA SER A 39 0.70 14.32 7.32
C SER A 39 0.42 12.91 7.89
N ILE A 40 -0.79 12.37 7.67
CA ILE A 40 -1.19 11.03 8.11
C ILE A 40 -0.25 9.92 7.62
N VAL A 41 0.39 10.13 6.47
CA VAL A 41 1.34 9.16 5.90
C VAL A 41 2.48 8.86 6.86
N HIS A 42 2.98 9.82 7.63
CA HIS A 42 4.06 9.60 8.59
C HIS A 42 3.65 8.79 9.83
N ARG A 43 2.34 8.61 10.05
CA ARG A 43 1.80 7.81 11.16
C ARG A 43 1.43 6.39 10.74
N LYS A 44 0.92 6.22 9.51
CA LYS A 44 0.40 4.93 9.02
C LYS A 44 1.28 4.23 7.98
N CYS A 45 2.16 4.96 7.30
CA CYS A 45 3.06 4.41 6.29
C CYS A 45 4.51 4.54 6.78
N PHE A 46 5.16 3.40 7.02
CA PHE A 46 6.58 3.31 7.36
C PHE A 46 7.38 2.79 6.17
#